data_AF-A0A651EAH0-F1
#
_entry.id   AF-A0A651EAH0-F1
#
_cell.length_a   1.000
_cell.length_b   1.000
_cell.length_c   1.000
_cell.angle_alpha   90.00
_cell.angle_beta   90.00
_cell.angle_gamma   90.00
#
_symmetry.space_group_name_H-M   'P 1'
#
loop_
_entity.id
_entity.type
_entity.pdbx_description
1 polymer ?
#
loop_
_entity_poly.entity_id
_entity_poly.type
_entity_poly.pdbx_seq_one_letter_code
_entity_poly.pdbx_strand_id
1 'polypeptide(L)' 'AFKLFQGGDEQSILATARAMFEKARIVKPKACRDESFEVFLVCNGKKAPPRSVTERSENNDA' A
#
# COMPACT_ATOMS: atom_id res chain seq x y z
N ALA A 1 -5.99 -7.66 -4.90
CA ALA A 1 -6.62 -6.34 -5.17
C ALA A 1 -7.80 -6.19 -4.22
N PHE A 2 -8.16 -4.97 -3.86
CA PHE A 2 -9.24 -4.67 -2.90
C PHE A 2 -10.26 -3.73 -3.54
N LYS A 3 -11.56 -3.95 -3.29
CA LYS A 3 -12.62 -3.03 -3.66
C LYS A 3 -12.72 -1.92 -2.61
N LEU A 4 -12.86 -0.68 -3.06
CA LEU A 4 -13.05 0.54 -2.26
C LEU A 4 -14.21 1.34 -2.86
N PHE A 5 -14.67 2.36 -2.13
CA PHE A 5 -15.60 3.36 -2.65
C PHE A 5 -14.88 4.71 -2.78
N GLN A 6 -15.11 5.40 -3.89
CA GLN A 6 -14.55 6.72 -4.16
C GLN A 6 -15.33 7.83 -3.44
N GLY A 7 -14.67 8.95 -3.13
CA GLY A 7 -15.21 10.08 -2.37
C GLY A 7 -14.98 10.00 -0.84
N GLY A 8 -14.18 9.05 -0.37
CA GLY A 8 -13.87 8.88 1.06
C GLY A 8 -12.36 8.84 1.32
N ASP A 9 -11.92 7.89 2.13
CA ASP A 9 -10.51 7.70 2.52
C ASP A 9 -9.64 7.02 1.45
N GLU A 10 -10.09 6.92 0.20
CA GLU A 10 -9.37 6.16 -0.82
C GLU A 10 -7.92 6.66 -1.03
N GLN A 11 -7.68 7.96 -0.84
CA GLN A 11 -6.36 8.57 -1.04
C GLN A 11 -5.41 8.25 0.12
N SER A 12 -5.90 8.21 1.36
CA SER A 12 -5.10 7.83 2.52
C SER A 12 -4.75 6.33 2.49
N ILE A 13 -5.70 5.49 2.04
CA ILE A 13 -5.47 4.07 1.80
C ILE A 13 -4.45 3.87 0.66
N LEU A 14 -4.57 4.62 -0.44
CA LEU A 14 -3.60 4.59 -1.54
C LEU A 14 -2.20 5.01 -1.09
N ALA A 15 -2.09 6.05 -0.26
CA ALA A 15 -0.81 6.50 0.30
C ALA A 15 -0.14 5.40 1.14
N THR A 16 -0.90 4.77 2.03
CA THR A 16 -0.43 3.61 2.82
C THR A 16 0.02 2.47 1.91
N ALA A 17 -0.75 2.16 0.87
CA ALA A 17 -0.38 1.13 -0.09
C ALA A 17 0.91 1.45 -0.86
N ARG A 18 1.14 2.71 -1.23
CA ARG A 18 2.40 3.14 -1.90
C ARG A 18 3.62 3.03 -0.97
N ALA A 19 3.43 3.17 0.33
CA ALA A 19 4.51 2.92 1.29
C ALA A 19 4.90 1.43 1.30
N MET A 20 3.93 0.52 1.18
CA MET A 20 4.10 -0.93 1.35
C MET A 20 4.41 -1.71 0.05
N PHE A 21 4.09 -1.16 -1.12
CA PHE A 21 4.20 -1.84 -2.42
C PHE A 21 4.96 -1.00 -3.43
N GLU A 22 5.66 -1.65 -4.37
CA GLU A 22 6.39 -0.98 -5.46
C GLU A 22 5.44 -0.19 -6.37
N LYS A 23 4.24 -0.72 -6.59
CA LYS A 23 3.19 -0.05 -7.34
C LYS A 23 1.85 -0.23 -6.66
N ALA A 24 1.14 0.87 -6.46
CA ALA A 24 -0.24 0.88 -6.00
C ALA A 24 -1.04 1.92 -6.81
N ARG A 25 -2.21 1.52 -7.31
CA ARG A 25 -3.10 2.36 -8.12
C ARG A 25 -4.56 2.06 -7.85
N ILE A 26 -5.39 3.09 -7.89
CA ILE A 26 -6.85 2.98 -7.96
C ILE A 26 -7.25 2.85 -9.42
N VAL A 27 -8.14 1.91 -9.73
CA VAL A 27 -8.69 1.69 -11.07
C VAL A 27 -10.20 1.55 -10.99
N LYS A 28 -10.92 2.08 -11.98
CA LYS A 28 -12.34 1.79 -12.22
C LYS A 28 -12.43 0.92 -13.49
N PRO A 29 -12.50 -0.42 -13.36
CA PRO A 29 -12.58 -1.31 -14.52
C PRO A 29 -13.82 -1.04 -15.36
N LYS A 30 -13.76 -1.36 -16.66
CA LYS A 30 -14.92 -1.27 -17.57
C LYS A 30 -16.14 -2.09 -17.13
N ALA A 31 -15.93 -3.10 -16.30
CA ALA A 31 -17.01 -3.94 -15.77
C ALA A 31 -17.76 -3.28 -14.59
N CYS A 32 -17.20 -2.22 -13.98
CA CYS A 32 -17.91 -1.42 -12.99
C CYS A 32 -18.91 -0.53 -13.71
N ARG A 33 -20.14 -0.45 -13.18
CA ARG A 33 -21.13 0.49 -13.68
C ARG A 33 -20.65 1.92 -13.46
N ASP A 34 -21.00 2.82 -14.39
CA ASP A 34 -20.53 4.20 -14.37
C ASP A 34 -21.06 4.96 -13.15
N GLU A 35 -22.31 4.70 -12.77
CA GLU A 35 -22.98 5.28 -11.60
C GLU A 35 -22.52 4.72 -10.25
N SER A 36 -21.77 3.61 -10.26
CA SER A 36 -21.22 3.05 -9.03
C SER A 36 -20.06 3.88 -8.51
N PHE A 37 -19.98 4.09 -7.21
CA PHE A 37 -18.80 4.69 -6.58
C PHE A 37 -17.67 3.68 -6.38
N GLU A 38 -17.84 2.42 -6.79
CA GLU A 38 -16.82 1.41 -6.55
C GLU A 38 -15.58 1.59 -7.47
N VAL A 39 -14.43 1.42 -6.85
CA VAL A 39 -13.10 1.39 -7.49
C VAL A 39 -12.27 0.27 -6.87
N PHE A 40 -11.18 -0.09 -7.52
CA PHE A 40 -10.28 -1.15 -7.05
C PHE A 40 -8.89 -0.61 -6.79
N LEU A 41 -8.35 -0.88 -5.61
CA LEU A 41 -6.95 -0.71 -5.29
C LEU A 41 -6.17 -1.96 -5.73
N VAL A 42 -5.26 -1.76 -6.68
CA VAL A 42 -4.38 -2.79 -7.21
C VAL A 42 -2.96 -2.49 -6.76
N CYS A 43 -2.37 -3.43 -6.01
CA CYS A 43 -1.01 -3.35 -5.51
C CYS A 43 -0.15 -4.47 -6.12
N ASN A 44 1.08 -4.15 -6.52
CA ASN A 44 2.05 -5.07 -7.09
C ASN A 44 3.42 -4.90 -6.42
N GLY A 45 4.12 -6.01 -6.20
CA GLY A 45 5.46 -6.03 -5.58
C GLY A 45 5.43 -5.57 -4.13
N LYS A 46 5.08 -6.45 -3.19
CA LYS A 46 5.15 -6.11 -1.76
C LYS A 46 6.60 -5.86 -1.38
N LYS A 47 6.89 -4.69 -0.80
CA LYS A 47 8.25 -4.36 -0.33
C LYS A 47 8.61 -5.26 0.84
N ALA A 48 9.91 -5.55 0.97
CA ALA A 48 10.40 -6.20 2.17
C ALA A 48 10.09 -5.31 3.40
N PRO A 49 9.75 -5.90 4.56
CA PRO A 49 9.66 -5.12 5.78
C PRO A 49 11.01 -4.42 6.03
N PRO A 50 11.02 -3.19 6.58
CA PRO A 50 12.26 -2.56 6.99
C PRO A 50 13.00 -3.52 7.95
N ARG A 51 14.29 -3.75 7.71
CA ARG A 51 15.10 -4.57 8.60
C ARG A 51 15.08 -3.92 9.98
N SER A 52 14.69 -4.67 11.01
CA SER A 52 14.84 -4.24 12.39
C SER A 52 16.33 -3.95 12.63
N VAL A 53 16.63 -2.75 13.11
CA VAL A 53 17.97 -2.43 13.60
C VAL A 53 18.17 -3.22 14.89
N THR A 54 18.85 -4.36 14.81
CA THR A 54 19.35 -5.03 16.01
C THR A 54 20.59 -4.28 16.45
N GLU A 55 20.49 -3.62 17.60
CA GLU A 55 21.55 -2.88 18.28
C GLU A 55 22.81 -3.74 18.38
N ARG A 56 23.90 -3.25 17.79
CA ARG A 56 25.25 -3.79 17.98
C ARG A 56 26.13 -2.65 18.48
N SER A 57 26.38 -2.62 19.78
CA SER A 57 27.66 -2.17 20.36
C SER A 57 27.71 -2.55 21.84
N GLU A 58 28.00 -3.82 22.12
CA GLU A 58 28.63 -4.17 23.39
C GLU A 58 29.94 -4.90 23.06
N ASN A 59 30.99 -4.45 23.73
CA ASN A 59 32.29 -5.08 23.95
C ASN A 59 33.32 -4.98 22.83
N ASN A 60 34.21 -3.98 22.94
CA ASN A 60 35.65 -4.26 22.88
C ASN A 60 36.48 -3.17 23.58
N ASP A 61 36.57 -3.22 24.90
CA ASP A 61 37.68 -2.64 25.68
C ASP A 61 38.02 -3.66 26.78
N ALA A 62 38.96 -4.56 26.46
CA ALA A 62 39.62 -5.48 27.37
C ALA A 62 41.14 -5.40 27.11
#